data_AF-A0A3Q9KTP1-F1
#
_entry.id   AF-A0A3Q9KTP1-F1
#
_cell.length_a   1.000
_cell.length_b   1.000
_cell.length_c   1.000
_cell.angle_alpha   90.00
_cell.angle_beta   90.00
_cell.angle_gamma   90.00
#
_symmetry.space_group_name_H-M   'P 1'
#
loop_
_entity.id
_entity.type
_entity.pdbx_description
1 polymer ?
#
loop_
_entity_poly.entity_id
_entity_poly.type
_entity_poly.pdbx_seq_one_letter_code
_entity_poly.pdbx_strand_id
1 'polypeptide(L)'
;MDRTWRKRPVEDGGGDGSDGSDGHKGDVVDGGGSGGNGGDGGGGGRGAGEGGGPDHTAVRVALWRALHLLADAPPHIVEDDLGLRLADPGDGWRGRPDMDERATRRTRASIVARARFVEDLVVERAAQGVGQYVVLGAGLDTFAQRRPETGAAGLTVFEVDRPGPQAWKRRRLADLGFDVPDWLRLVPVDFEGDWWRLLLDAGLDAGRPAVVASAGVTMYLSPEAVTATFADVATLAPGTTLVSTFLRPPEDVEPEERAQLEAAMRGARAAGTPFVSFYRPAQLIDAAREAGFGTARHVSARELSERYFQGRVDGLRPSRGRS
;
A
#
# COMPACT_ATOMS: atom_id res chain seq x y z
N MET A 1 -18.92 12.82 42.32
CA MET A 1 -19.45 13.64 41.21
C MET A 1 -19.39 12.76 39.98
N ASP A 2 -20.54 12.34 39.49
CA ASP A 2 -20.69 11.36 38.40
C ASP A 2 -21.37 12.05 37.21
N ARG A 3 -20.92 11.74 35.98
CA ARG A 3 -21.48 12.27 34.72
C ARG A 3 -21.43 11.21 33.62
N THR A 4 -22.32 10.25 33.74
CA THR A 4 -22.74 9.38 32.64
C THR A 4 -23.33 10.20 31.48
N TRP A 5 -22.84 9.98 30.26
CA TRP A 5 -23.43 10.55 29.04
C TRP A 5 -24.38 9.55 28.39
N ARG A 6 -25.69 9.88 28.35
CA ARG A 6 -26.69 9.09 27.61
C ARG A 6 -26.78 9.56 26.16
N LYS A 7 -26.85 8.61 25.22
CA LYS A 7 -27.26 8.86 23.82
C LYS A 7 -28.68 9.43 23.76
N ARG A 8 -28.94 10.32 22.79
CA ARG A 8 -30.31 10.65 22.35
C ARG A 8 -30.76 9.65 21.27
N PRO A 9 -32.07 9.41 21.09
CA PRO A 9 -32.59 8.58 20.01
C PRO A 9 -32.59 9.34 18.67
N VAL A 10 -32.63 8.58 17.57
CA VAL A 10 -32.98 9.07 16.23
C VAL A 10 -34.50 8.96 16.09
N GLU A 11 -35.13 9.96 15.48
CA GLU A 11 -36.56 9.94 15.15
C GLU A 11 -36.76 9.47 13.71
N ASP A 12 -37.70 8.55 13.50
CA ASP A 12 -38.12 8.10 12.17
C ASP A 12 -39.01 9.16 11.50
N GLY A 13 -38.76 9.42 10.21
CA GLY A 13 -39.52 10.35 9.39
C GLY A 13 -39.91 9.75 8.05
N GLY A 14 -40.96 8.93 8.03
CA GLY A 14 -41.60 8.49 6.79
C GLY A 14 -42.47 9.59 6.17
N GLY A 15 -42.47 9.71 4.85
CA GLY A 15 -43.26 10.68 4.09
C GLY A 15 -43.61 10.15 2.70
N ASP A 16 -44.90 9.98 2.46
CA ASP A 16 -45.50 9.33 1.30
C ASP A 16 -45.50 10.20 0.02
N GLY A 17 -45.73 9.60 -1.15
CA GLY A 17 -45.74 10.30 -2.45
C GLY A 17 -46.08 9.39 -3.64
N SER A 18 -47.37 9.13 -3.86
CA SER A 18 -47.91 8.28 -4.93
C SER A 18 -48.44 9.06 -6.17
N ASP A 19 -48.67 8.31 -7.25
CA ASP A 19 -49.35 8.64 -8.53
C ASP A 19 -48.68 9.63 -9.51
N GLY A 20 -48.71 9.40 -10.83
CA GLY A 20 -49.25 8.24 -11.58
C GLY A 20 -49.26 8.47 -13.12
N SER A 21 -49.44 7.38 -13.90
CA SER A 21 -49.76 7.26 -15.36
C SER A 21 -48.90 8.05 -16.38
N ASP A 22 -48.78 7.79 -17.70
CA ASP A 22 -48.94 6.64 -18.63
C ASP A 22 -48.03 6.95 -19.88
N GLY A 23 -47.83 6.14 -20.94
CA GLY A 23 -48.36 4.84 -21.34
C GLY A 23 -48.05 4.53 -22.83
N HIS A 24 -48.09 3.24 -23.22
CA HIS A 24 -47.97 2.71 -24.62
C HIS A 24 -46.61 2.94 -25.35
N LYS A 25 -45.87 1.87 -25.72
CA LYS A 25 -46.06 0.82 -26.76
C LYS A 25 -45.64 1.24 -28.19
N GLY A 26 -44.76 0.43 -28.78
CA GLY A 26 -44.35 0.49 -30.19
C GLY A 26 -43.35 -0.64 -30.50
N ASP A 27 -43.84 -1.72 -31.10
CA ASP A 27 -43.12 -2.99 -31.28
C ASP A 27 -42.21 -3.06 -32.54
N VAL A 28 -41.16 -3.87 -32.43
CA VAL A 28 -40.65 -4.88 -33.40
C VAL A 28 -40.59 -4.55 -34.91
N VAL A 29 -39.39 -4.70 -35.53
CA VAL A 29 -39.18 -5.63 -36.68
C VAL A 29 -37.76 -6.25 -36.63
N ASP A 30 -37.69 -7.54 -36.95
CA ASP A 30 -36.51 -8.43 -37.06
C ASP A 30 -35.56 -8.18 -38.26
N GLY A 31 -34.37 -8.81 -38.17
CA GLY A 31 -33.59 -9.25 -39.33
C GLY A 31 -32.06 -9.10 -39.17
N GLY A 32 -31.22 -10.14 -39.23
CA GLY A 32 -31.49 -11.58 -39.38
C GLY A 32 -30.30 -12.31 -40.04
N GLY A 33 -29.63 -13.20 -39.30
CA GLY A 33 -28.62 -14.15 -39.82
C GLY A 33 -27.17 -13.65 -39.84
N SER A 34 -26.15 -14.53 -39.85
CA SER A 34 -26.16 -15.99 -39.63
C SER A 34 -24.74 -16.57 -39.58
N GLY A 35 -24.50 -17.57 -38.73
CA GLY A 35 -23.32 -18.46 -38.75
C GLY A 35 -22.19 -18.06 -37.76
N GLY A 36 -21.57 -18.99 -37.02
CA GLY A 36 -21.82 -20.44 -36.90
C GLY A 36 -20.56 -21.21 -36.45
N ASN A 37 -20.74 -22.24 -35.61
CA ASN A 37 -19.70 -23.09 -34.99
C ASN A 37 -18.73 -22.41 -34.01
N GLY A 38 -18.32 -23.02 -32.90
CA GLY A 38 -18.73 -24.30 -32.31
C GLY A 38 -17.64 -24.85 -31.37
N GLY A 39 -18.00 -25.34 -30.18
CA GLY A 39 -17.05 -25.95 -29.23
C GLY A 39 -17.48 -25.90 -27.77
N ASP A 40 -17.95 -27.04 -27.25
CA ASP A 40 -18.02 -27.35 -25.81
C ASP A 40 -16.63 -27.20 -25.14
N GLY A 41 -16.50 -27.05 -23.82
CA GLY A 41 -17.50 -27.04 -22.76
C GLY A 41 -16.80 -27.21 -21.40
N GLY A 42 -17.40 -26.76 -20.31
CA GLY A 42 -16.72 -26.77 -19.00
C GLY A 42 -17.36 -25.88 -17.94
N GLY A 43 -18.64 -26.11 -17.62
CA GLY A 43 -19.30 -25.40 -16.52
C GLY A 43 -18.74 -25.84 -15.16
N GLY A 44 -18.35 -24.89 -14.31
CA GLY A 44 -17.82 -25.16 -12.97
C GLY A 44 -18.02 -24.01 -12.00
N GLY A 45 -19.11 -24.06 -11.22
CA GLY A 45 -19.23 -23.37 -9.93
C GLY A 45 -19.26 -21.84 -9.93
N ARG A 46 -20.46 -21.24 -10.02
CA ARG A 46 -20.71 -19.95 -9.36
C ARG A 46 -20.75 -20.16 -7.84
N GLY A 47 -19.58 -20.23 -7.21
CA GLY A 47 -19.42 -20.20 -5.76
C GLY A 47 -19.12 -18.77 -5.31
N ALA A 48 -19.98 -18.19 -4.46
CA ALA A 48 -19.69 -16.90 -3.86
C ALA A 48 -18.59 -17.05 -2.79
N GLY A 49 -17.47 -16.36 -2.99
CA GLY A 49 -16.38 -16.24 -2.03
C GLY A 49 -15.56 -14.99 -2.37
N GLU A 50 -15.63 -13.98 -1.50
CA GLU A 50 -14.98 -12.69 -1.70
C GLU A 50 -13.45 -12.85 -1.67
N GLY A 51 -12.82 -12.76 -2.85
CA GLY A 51 -11.43 -13.19 -3.05
C GLY A 51 -10.64 -12.32 -4.01
N GLY A 52 -10.72 -10.99 -3.86
CA GLY A 52 -9.92 -10.05 -4.65
C GLY A 52 -8.41 -10.28 -4.48
N GLY A 53 -7.68 -10.30 -5.59
CA GLY A 53 -6.21 -10.31 -5.59
C GLY A 53 -5.60 -8.96 -5.17
N PRO A 54 -4.26 -8.84 -5.19
CA PRO A 54 -3.57 -7.60 -4.85
C PRO A 54 -3.90 -6.48 -5.84
N ASP A 55 -3.95 -5.24 -5.36
CA ASP A 55 -4.21 -4.08 -6.22
C ASP A 55 -3.13 -3.92 -7.30
N HIS A 56 -3.54 -3.36 -8.45
CA HIS A 56 -2.63 -3.05 -9.55
C HIS A 56 -1.40 -2.23 -9.13
N THR A 57 -1.52 -1.34 -8.13
CA THR A 57 -0.37 -0.61 -7.59
C THR A 57 0.56 -1.49 -6.76
N ALA A 58 0.03 -2.39 -5.92
CA ALA A 58 0.85 -3.33 -5.15
C ALA A 58 1.65 -4.27 -6.08
N VAL A 59 0.99 -4.80 -7.12
CA VAL A 59 1.64 -5.56 -8.20
C VAL A 59 2.73 -4.73 -8.88
N ARG A 60 2.40 -3.53 -9.37
CA ARG A 60 3.35 -2.65 -10.06
C ARG A 60 4.58 -2.29 -9.21
N VAL A 61 4.38 -2.04 -7.91
CA VAL A 61 5.48 -1.75 -6.98
C VAL A 61 6.38 -2.95 -6.79
N ALA A 62 5.83 -4.16 -6.63
CA ALA A 62 6.62 -5.40 -6.55
C ALA A 62 7.41 -5.68 -7.84
N LEU A 63 6.77 -5.51 -9.00
CA LEU A 63 7.43 -5.65 -10.31
C LEU A 63 8.55 -4.62 -10.52
N TRP A 64 8.42 -3.40 -9.99
CA TRP A 64 9.52 -2.43 -10.04
C TRP A 64 10.72 -2.80 -9.13
N ARG A 65 10.51 -3.50 -8.01
CA ARG A 65 11.61 -4.03 -7.19
C ARG A 65 12.35 -5.16 -7.92
N ALA A 66 11.63 -6.07 -8.57
CA ALA A 66 12.25 -7.08 -9.43
C ALA A 66 12.94 -6.47 -10.67
N LEU A 67 12.33 -5.48 -11.32
CA LEU A 67 12.92 -4.78 -12.48
C LEU A 67 14.22 -4.05 -12.13
N HIS A 68 14.40 -3.62 -10.87
CA HIS A 68 15.65 -3.02 -10.41
C HIS A 68 16.83 -3.99 -10.56
N LEU A 69 16.62 -5.28 -10.26
CA LEU A 69 17.64 -6.32 -10.41
C LEU A 69 17.95 -6.64 -11.88
N LEU A 70 16.96 -6.48 -12.76
CA LEU A 70 17.06 -6.82 -14.18
C LEU A 70 17.57 -5.68 -15.08
N ALA A 71 17.43 -4.42 -14.65
CA ALA A 71 17.66 -3.24 -15.49
C ALA A 71 18.63 -2.20 -14.92
N ASP A 72 18.92 -2.22 -13.61
CA ASP A 72 19.85 -1.28 -12.98
C ASP A 72 21.15 -1.99 -12.51
N ALA A 73 22.25 -1.24 -12.45
CA ALA A 73 23.58 -1.82 -12.20
C ALA A 73 23.78 -2.22 -10.72
N PRO A 74 24.62 -3.24 -10.43
CA PRO A 74 25.04 -3.53 -9.05
C PRO A 74 25.95 -2.40 -8.49
N PRO A 75 26.04 -2.24 -7.16
CA PRO A 75 25.27 -2.95 -6.13
C PRO A 75 23.80 -2.54 -6.16
N HIS A 76 22.88 -3.48 -5.89
CA HIS A 76 21.45 -3.19 -5.86
C HIS A 76 21.04 -2.54 -4.54
N ILE A 77 20.00 -1.70 -4.58
CA ILE A 77 19.50 -0.95 -3.42
C ILE A 77 18.65 -1.86 -2.52
N VAL A 78 17.84 -2.71 -3.14
CA VAL A 78 17.07 -3.80 -2.51
C VAL A 78 17.12 -5.00 -3.44
N GLU A 79 17.40 -6.18 -2.89
CA GLU A 79 17.35 -7.46 -3.58
C GLU A 79 16.00 -8.13 -3.31
N ASP A 80 15.07 -8.03 -4.27
CA ASP A 80 13.73 -8.64 -4.20
C ASP A 80 13.23 -9.09 -5.59
N ASP A 81 13.49 -10.35 -5.93
CA ASP A 81 12.83 -11.09 -7.01
C ASP A 81 11.49 -11.71 -6.56
N LEU A 82 11.33 -11.94 -5.24
CA LEU A 82 10.16 -12.61 -4.68
C LEU A 82 8.86 -11.84 -4.94
N GLY A 83 8.91 -10.51 -4.99
CA GLY A 83 7.77 -9.69 -5.41
C GLY A 83 7.23 -10.04 -6.80
N LEU A 84 8.11 -10.40 -7.76
CA LEU A 84 7.73 -10.88 -9.09
C LEU A 84 7.14 -12.31 -9.02
N ARG A 85 7.77 -13.20 -8.24
CA ARG A 85 7.30 -14.59 -8.06
C ARG A 85 5.92 -14.65 -7.40
N LEU A 86 5.66 -13.78 -6.41
CA LEU A 86 4.34 -13.59 -5.82
C LEU A 86 3.35 -13.14 -6.91
N ALA A 87 3.64 -12.01 -7.57
CA ALA A 87 2.72 -11.37 -8.52
C ALA A 87 2.38 -12.21 -9.76
N ASP A 88 3.30 -13.07 -10.21
CA ASP A 88 3.17 -14.01 -11.34
C ASP A 88 2.51 -13.39 -12.61
N PRO A 89 3.08 -12.32 -13.18
CA PRO A 89 2.43 -11.53 -14.22
C PRO A 89 2.49 -12.14 -15.63
N GLY A 90 3.07 -13.34 -15.78
CA GLY A 90 3.40 -13.96 -17.07
C GLY A 90 4.56 -13.28 -17.82
N ASP A 91 5.11 -13.96 -18.83
CA ASP A 91 6.37 -13.60 -19.50
C ASP A 91 6.39 -12.19 -20.13
N GLY A 92 5.22 -11.69 -20.56
CA GLY A 92 5.09 -10.41 -21.25
C GLY A 92 5.22 -9.16 -20.36
N TRP A 93 5.38 -9.30 -19.05
CA TRP A 93 5.25 -8.19 -18.10
C TRP A 93 6.21 -7.01 -18.35
N ARG A 94 7.43 -7.27 -18.83
CA ARG A 94 8.41 -6.21 -19.16
C ARG A 94 7.99 -5.35 -20.37
N GLY A 95 7.10 -5.86 -21.24
CA GLY A 95 6.57 -5.13 -22.38
C GLY A 95 5.44 -4.14 -22.04
N ARG A 96 4.99 -4.10 -20.77
CA ARG A 96 3.94 -3.17 -20.34
C ARG A 96 4.46 -1.73 -20.30
N PRO A 97 3.67 -0.71 -20.71
CA PRO A 97 4.09 0.69 -20.63
C PRO A 97 4.44 1.17 -19.22
N ASP A 98 3.83 0.58 -18.16
CA ASP A 98 4.16 0.89 -16.77
C ASP A 98 5.41 0.15 -16.23
N MET A 99 6.08 -0.62 -17.10
CA MET A 99 7.33 -1.33 -16.84
C MET A 99 8.50 -0.86 -17.73
N ASP A 100 8.30 0.14 -18.61
CA ASP A 100 9.36 0.68 -19.46
C ASP A 100 10.57 1.13 -18.63
N GLU A 101 11.75 0.59 -18.94
CA GLU A 101 12.94 0.72 -18.11
C GLU A 101 13.42 2.16 -17.94
N ARG A 102 13.21 3.01 -18.96
CA ARG A 102 13.66 4.41 -19.01
C ARG A 102 12.62 5.35 -18.41
N ALA A 103 11.37 5.23 -18.80
CA ALA A 103 10.26 6.06 -18.33
C ALA A 103 9.97 5.81 -16.84
N THR A 104 10.02 4.56 -16.38
CA THR A 104 9.78 4.23 -14.96
C THR A 104 10.96 4.52 -14.05
N ARG A 105 12.17 4.73 -14.60
CA ARG A 105 13.46 4.72 -13.89
C ARG A 105 13.50 5.49 -12.58
N ARG A 106 13.00 6.74 -12.57
CA ARG A 106 12.97 7.60 -11.38
C ARG A 106 11.98 7.13 -10.32
N THR A 107 10.82 6.63 -10.76
CA THR A 107 9.81 6.08 -9.86
C THR A 107 10.28 4.74 -9.28
N ARG A 108 10.87 3.86 -10.10
CA ARG A 108 11.54 2.62 -9.66
C ARG A 108 12.61 2.90 -8.60
N ALA A 109 13.50 3.87 -8.85
CA ALA A 109 14.51 4.32 -7.90
C ALA A 109 13.90 4.81 -6.57
N SER A 110 12.85 5.63 -6.59
CA SER A 110 12.15 6.05 -5.36
C SER A 110 11.54 4.87 -4.59
N ILE A 111 11.01 3.87 -5.28
CA ILE A 111 10.39 2.69 -4.66
C ILE A 111 11.44 1.84 -3.94
N VAL A 112 12.58 1.53 -4.56
CA VAL A 112 13.65 0.77 -3.90
C VAL A 112 14.36 1.58 -2.82
N ALA A 113 14.54 2.89 -3.00
CA ALA A 113 15.09 3.78 -1.98
C ALA A 113 14.22 3.81 -0.70
N ARG A 114 12.90 3.89 -0.87
CA ARG A 114 11.94 3.89 0.22
C ARG A 114 11.94 2.55 0.95
N ALA A 115 11.87 1.43 0.21
CA ALA A 115 11.93 0.10 0.80
C ALA A 115 13.23 -0.06 1.62
N ARG A 116 14.39 0.28 1.03
CA ARG A 116 15.68 0.21 1.73
C ARG A 116 15.74 1.07 2.99
N PHE A 117 15.18 2.30 2.95
CA PHE A 117 15.14 3.19 4.11
C PHE A 117 14.31 2.61 5.26
N VAL A 118 13.15 2.04 4.96
CA VAL A 118 12.30 1.39 5.97
C VAL A 118 12.99 0.14 6.52
N GLU A 119 13.56 -0.70 5.66
CA GLU A 119 14.27 -1.93 6.09
C GLU A 119 15.50 -1.63 6.95
N ASP A 120 16.32 -0.63 6.59
CA ASP A 120 17.43 -0.17 7.42
C ASP A 120 16.95 0.30 8.80
N LEU A 121 15.85 1.07 8.85
CA LEU A 121 15.28 1.57 10.10
C LEU A 121 14.74 0.44 10.99
N VAL A 122 14.08 -0.56 10.40
CA VAL A 122 13.60 -1.75 11.12
C VAL A 122 14.77 -2.52 11.71
N VAL A 123 15.84 -2.76 10.93
CA VAL A 123 17.04 -3.47 11.41
C VAL A 123 17.76 -2.67 12.51
N GLU A 124 17.90 -1.35 12.36
CA GLU A 124 18.51 -0.47 13.36
C GLU A 124 17.73 -0.49 14.69
N ARG A 125 16.40 -0.39 14.61
CA ARG A 125 15.52 -0.41 15.79
C ARG A 125 15.43 -1.79 16.43
N ALA A 126 15.42 -2.87 15.65
CA ALA A 126 15.48 -4.23 16.17
C ALA A 126 16.77 -4.48 16.97
N ALA A 127 17.92 -3.99 16.47
CA ALA A 127 19.19 -4.03 17.19
C ALA A 127 19.20 -3.18 18.48
N GLN A 128 18.28 -2.23 18.62
CA GLN A 128 18.02 -1.44 19.83
C GLN A 128 16.93 -2.05 20.75
N GLY A 129 16.44 -3.25 20.44
CA GLY A 129 15.46 -3.99 21.24
C GLY A 129 13.98 -3.77 20.86
N VAL A 130 13.69 -3.07 19.76
CA VAL A 130 12.32 -2.91 19.25
C VAL A 130 11.86 -4.22 18.60
N GLY A 131 11.01 -4.98 19.29
CA GLY A 131 10.55 -6.30 18.88
C GLY A 131 9.27 -6.35 18.02
N GLN A 132 8.79 -5.20 17.52
CA GLN A 132 7.55 -5.11 16.74
C GLN A 132 7.74 -4.24 15.49
N TYR A 133 7.31 -4.76 14.34
CA TYR A 133 7.29 -4.02 13.06
C TYR A 133 5.90 -4.13 12.43
N VAL A 134 5.25 -3.01 12.14
CA VAL A 134 3.94 -2.94 11.49
C VAL A 134 4.09 -2.36 10.08
N VAL A 135 3.55 -3.05 9.09
CA VAL A 135 3.49 -2.61 7.69
C VAL A 135 2.04 -2.27 7.32
N LEU A 136 1.71 -1.00 7.26
CA LEU A 136 0.39 -0.51 6.83
C LEU A 136 0.33 -0.48 5.30
N GLY A 137 -0.68 -1.11 4.71
CA GLY A 137 -0.83 -1.29 3.26
C GLY A 137 0.21 -2.26 2.71
N ALA A 138 0.41 -3.39 3.40
CA ALA A 138 1.52 -4.30 3.15
C ALA A 138 1.57 -4.83 1.71
N GLY A 139 0.42 -5.09 1.08
CA GLY A 139 0.31 -5.57 -0.29
C GLY A 139 1.27 -6.72 -0.57
N LEU A 140 2.14 -6.53 -1.56
CA LEU A 140 3.18 -7.48 -1.93
C LEU A 140 4.54 -7.11 -1.32
N ASP A 141 4.60 -6.66 -0.07
CA ASP A 141 5.86 -6.65 0.70
C ASP A 141 6.41 -8.08 0.83
N THR A 142 7.73 -8.20 0.96
CA THR A 142 8.48 -9.46 1.02
C THR A 142 9.54 -9.47 2.11
N PHE A 143 9.57 -8.46 2.99
CA PHE A 143 10.56 -8.31 4.06
C PHE A 143 10.67 -9.58 4.90
N ALA A 144 9.55 -10.10 5.40
CA ALA A 144 9.55 -11.30 6.25
C ALA A 144 10.11 -12.54 5.54
N GLN A 145 9.82 -12.74 4.25
CA GLN A 145 10.34 -13.87 3.48
C GLN A 145 11.82 -13.69 3.10
N ARG A 146 12.29 -12.45 2.91
CA ARG A 146 13.69 -12.13 2.61
C ARG A 146 14.59 -12.04 3.84
N ARG A 147 14.01 -11.86 5.04
CA ARG A 147 14.72 -11.62 6.30
C ARG A 147 14.24 -12.54 7.43
N PRO A 148 14.13 -13.87 7.22
CA PRO A 148 13.64 -14.80 8.25
C PRO A 148 14.46 -14.77 9.56
N GLU A 149 15.73 -14.35 9.49
CA GLU A 149 16.60 -14.16 10.64
C GLU A 149 16.10 -13.09 11.63
N THR A 150 15.29 -12.10 11.20
CA THR A 150 14.75 -11.11 12.14
C THR A 150 13.68 -11.72 13.03
N GLY A 151 12.90 -12.68 12.52
CA GLY A 151 11.96 -13.46 13.33
C GLY A 151 12.66 -14.30 14.39
N ALA A 152 13.77 -14.95 14.01
CA ALA A 152 14.62 -15.69 14.95
C ALA A 152 15.27 -14.78 16.02
N ALA A 153 15.50 -13.50 15.70
CA ALA A 153 15.95 -12.47 16.65
C ALA A 153 14.82 -11.86 17.51
N GLY A 154 13.57 -12.33 17.37
CA GLY A 154 12.44 -11.90 18.19
C GLY A 154 11.65 -10.69 17.66
N LEU A 155 11.79 -10.35 16.37
CA LEU A 155 10.95 -9.35 15.71
C LEU A 155 9.63 -9.96 15.23
N THR A 156 8.50 -9.50 15.78
CA THR A 156 7.18 -9.80 15.22
C THR A 156 6.83 -8.79 14.13
N VAL A 157 6.48 -9.27 12.95
CA VAL A 157 6.04 -8.48 11.80
C VAL A 157 4.53 -8.58 11.64
N PHE A 158 3.84 -7.45 11.67
CA PHE A 158 2.41 -7.32 11.41
C PHE A 158 2.19 -6.71 10.04
N GLU A 159 1.70 -7.49 9.08
CA GLU A 159 1.28 -6.96 7.78
C GLU A 159 -0.20 -6.61 7.83
N VAL A 160 -0.54 -5.33 7.62
CA VAL A 160 -1.90 -4.81 7.74
C VAL A 160 -2.39 -4.42 6.35
N ASP A 161 -3.42 -5.11 5.85
CA ASP A 161 -4.02 -4.85 4.53
C ASP A 161 -5.41 -5.50 4.43
N ARG A 162 -6.12 -5.25 3.33
CA ARG A 162 -7.50 -5.69 3.11
C ARG A 162 -7.66 -7.21 3.10
N PRO A 163 -8.81 -7.75 3.57
CA PRO A 163 -9.00 -9.20 3.72
C PRO A 163 -8.77 -10.03 2.45
N GLY A 164 -9.24 -9.56 1.30
CA GLY A 164 -9.04 -10.23 0.00
C GLY A 164 -7.57 -10.38 -0.38
N PRO A 165 -6.81 -9.26 -0.54
CA PRO A 165 -5.38 -9.29 -0.78
C PRO A 165 -4.58 -10.12 0.23
N GLN A 166 -4.90 -10.05 1.53
CA GLN A 166 -4.24 -10.86 2.56
C GLN A 166 -4.50 -12.37 2.38
N ALA A 167 -5.75 -12.76 2.14
CA ALA A 167 -6.11 -14.15 1.89
C ALA A 167 -5.46 -14.68 0.59
N TRP A 168 -5.36 -13.85 -0.45
CA TRP A 168 -4.62 -14.16 -1.67
C TRP A 168 -3.13 -14.34 -1.39
N LYS A 169 -2.49 -13.41 -0.67
CA LYS A 169 -1.05 -13.45 -0.37
C LYS A 169 -0.68 -14.69 0.43
N ARG A 170 -1.48 -15.03 1.45
CA ARG A 170 -1.29 -16.25 2.26
C ARG A 170 -1.28 -17.52 1.41
N ARG A 171 -2.21 -17.66 0.47
CA ARG A 171 -2.23 -18.80 -0.47
C ARG A 171 -0.99 -18.79 -1.36
N ARG A 172 -0.67 -17.64 -1.96
CA ARG A 172 0.46 -17.53 -2.90
C ARG A 172 1.82 -17.76 -2.23
N LEU A 173 1.97 -17.40 -0.95
CA LEU A 173 3.15 -17.76 -0.16
C LEU A 173 3.27 -19.28 -0.01
N ALA A 174 2.19 -19.96 0.39
CA ALA A 174 2.17 -21.42 0.51
C ALA A 174 2.44 -22.13 -0.83
N ASP A 175 1.86 -21.66 -1.94
CA ASP A 175 2.11 -22.19 -3.29
C ASP A 175 3.60 -22.08 -3.71
N LEU A 176 4.31 -21.06 -3.20
CA LEU A 176 5.74 -20.83 -3.43
C LEU A 176 6.65 -21.53 -2.39
N GLY A 177 6.08 -22.31 -1.47
CA GLY A 177 6.82 -23.03 -0.42
C GLY A 177 7.22 -22.17 0.79
N PHE A 178 6.57 -21.01 1.00
CA PHE A 178 6.75 -20.18 2.19
C PHE A 178 5.64 -20.42 3.22
N ASP A 179 6.02 -20.84 4.42
CA ASP A 179 5.15 -20.82 5.58
C ASP A 179 4.84 -19.38 6.04
N VAL A 180 3.75 -19.23 6.80
CA VAL A 180 3.46 -18.01 7.57
C VAL A 180 3.73 -18.33 9.05
N PRO A 181 4.97 -18.09 9.54
CA PRO A 181 5.35 -18.44 10.91
C PRO A 181 4.66 -17.54 11.94
N ASP A 182 4.65 -17.93 13.21
CA ASP A 182 3.97 -17.17 14.28
C ASP A 182 4.49 -15.74 14.49
N TRP A 183 5.72 -15.43 14.09
CA TRP A 183 6.23 -14.06 14.13
C TRP A 183 5.78 -13.21 12.93
N LEU A 184 5.16 -13.78 11.89
CA LEU A 184 4.53 -13.06 10.79
C LEU A 184 3.00 -13.09 10.93
N ARG A 185 2.43 -11.98 11.40
CA ARG A 185 0.99 -11.80 11.56
C ARG A 185 0.42 -11.08 10.34
N LEU A 186 -0.27 -11.82 9.46
CA LEU A 186 -1.09 -11.25 8.40
C LEU A 186 -2.44 -10.80 9.00
N VAL A 187 -2.66 -9.49 9.10
CA VAL A 187 -3.81 -8.86 9.76
C VAL A 187 -4.79 -8.31 8.70
N PRO A 188 -5.91 -8.99 8.43
CA PRO A 188 -6.90 -8.57 7.44
C PRO A 188 -7.84 -7.50 8.01
N VAL A 189 -7.76 -6.26 7.51
CA VAL A 189 -8.55 -5.12 8.01
C VAL A 189 -9.04 -4.21 6.88
N ASP A 190 -10.12 -3.47 7.12
CA ASP A 190 -10.44 -2.28 6.32
C ASP A 190 -9.89 -1.04 7.03
N PHE A 191 -9.12 -0.20 6.32
CA PHE A 191 -8.51 1.01 6.88
C PHE A 191 -9.53 2.11 7.21
N GLU A 192 -10.73 2.08 6.64
CA GLU A 192 -11.83 2.98 7.04
C GLU A 192 -12.64 2.41 8.22
N GLY A 193 -12.36 1.17 8.63
CA GLY A 193 -12.97 0.50 9.77
C GLY A 193 -12.12 0.54 11.05
N ASP A 194 -12.44 -0.35 11.98
CA ASP A 194 -11.80 -0.48 13.30
C ASP A 194 -10.46 -1.25 13.22
N TRP A 195 -9.59 -0.84 12.29
CA TRP A 195 -8.33 -1.53 11.99
C TRP A 195 -7.34 -1.51 13.16
N TRP A 196 -7.33 -0.43 13.96
CA TRP A 196 -6.42 -0.27 15.09
C TRP A 196 -6.69 -1.31 16.18
N ARG A 197 -7.96 -1.49 16.59
CA ARG A 197 -8.30 -2.55 17.56
C ARG A 197 -7.98 -3.93 16.99
N LEU A 198 -8.29 -4.19 15.72
CA LEU A 198 -7.98 -5.48 15.09
C LEU A 198 -6.48 -5.80 15.04
N LEU A 199 -5.62 -4.77 14.94
CA LEU A 199 -4.16 -4.91 15.04
C LEU A 199 -3.69 -5.22 16.46
N LEU A 200 -4.29 -4.59 17.48
CA LEU A 200 -4.05 -4.91 18.89
C LEU A 200 -4.52 -6.33 19.22
N ASP A 201 -5.72 -6.72 18.79
CA ASP A 201 -6.29 -8.07 18.95
C ASP A 201 -5.45 -9.14 18.22
N ALA A 202 -4.75 -8.78 17.13
CA ALA A 202 -3.79 -9.65 16.44
C ALA A 202 -2.44 -9.79 17.18
N GLY A 203 -2.25 -9.11 18.31
CA GLY A 203 -1.11 -9.25 19.21
C GLY A 203 -0.10 -8.10 19.18
N LEU A 204 -0.43 -6.94 18.60
CA LEU A 204 0.40 -5.74 18.78
C LEU A 204 0.30 -5.26 20.24
N ASP A 205 1.42 -5.30 20.95
CA ASP A 205 1.51 -4.83 22.34
C ASP A 205 1.79 -3.32 22.38
N ALA A 206 0.76 -2.54 22.73
CA ALA A 206 0.88 -1.08 22.88
C ALA A 206 1.82 -0.65 24.01
N GLY A 207 2.11 -1.52 24.99
CA GLY A 207 3.07 -1.30 26.06
C GLY A 207 4.53 -1.45 25.63
N ARG A 208 4.80 -1.84 24.38
CA ARG A 208 6.14 -2.03 23.81
C ARG A 208 6.34 -1.14 22.57
N PRO A 209 7.56 -0.60 22.35
CA PRO A 209 7.82 0.21 21.17
C PRO A 209 7.68 -0.61 19.88
N ALA A 210 7.32 0.05 18.79
CA ALA A 210 7.24 -0.54 17.46
C ALA A 210 7.90 0.35 16.39
N VAL A 211 8.31 -0.25 15.27
CA VAL A 211 8.43 0.49 14.01
C VAL A 211 7.12 0.35 13.26
N VAL A 212 6.53 1.46 12.81
CA VAL A 212 5.31 1.45 11.99
C VAL A 212 5.62 2.11 10.66
N ALA A 213 5.35 1.42 9.55
CA ALA A 213 5.61 1.91 8.20
C ALA A 213 4.31 2.07 7.39
N SER A 214 4.10 3.28 6.85
CA SER A 214 3.02 3.61 5.92
C SER A 214 3.61 3.97 4.55
N ALA A 215 4.11 2.94 3.87
CA ALA A 215 4.96 3.08 2.68
C ALA A 215 4.14 3.17 1.37
N GLY A 216 3.45 4.29 1.18
CA GLY A 216 2.68 4.57 -0.03
C GLY A 216 1.19 4.33 0.13
N VAL A 217 0.66 4.66 1.31
CA VAL A 217 -0.76 4.57 1.64
C VAL A 217 -1.39 5.96 1.72
N THR A 218 -0.67 6.96 2.27
CA THR A 218 -1.22 8.31 2.58
C THR A 218 -1.87 9.03 1.40
N MET A 219 -1.46 8.79 0.16
CA MET A 219 -2.07 9.43 -1.01
C MET A 219 -3.50 8.93 -1.30
N TYR A 220 -3.88 7.76 -0.78
CA TYR A 220 -5.22 7.17 -0.91
C TYR A 220 -6.14 7.48 0.27
N LEU A 221 -5.59 7.96 1.39
CA LEU A 221 -6.32 8.28 2.61
C LEU A 221 -6.68 9.77 2.65
N SER A 222 -7.82 10.12 3.27
CA SER A 222 -8.13 11.52 3.55
C SER A 222 -7.15 12.12 4.58
N PRO A 223 -7.02 13.45 4.67
CA PRO A 223 -6.19 14.09 5.70
C PRO A 223 -6.56 13.67 7.12
N GLU A 224 -7.85 13.49 7.40
CA GLU A 224 -8.39 13.04 8.69
C GLU A 224 -8.00 11.59 8.99
N ALA A 225 -8.02 10.70 8.00
CA ALA A 225 -7.56 9.32 8.17
C ALA A 225 -6.04 9.25 8.40
N VAL A 226 -5.24 10.14 7.78
CA VAL A 226 -3.80 10.24 8.02
C VAL A 226 -3.51 10.75 9.45
N THR A 227 -4.20 11.80 9.91
CA THR A 227 -4.00 12.32 11.27
C THR A 227 -4.52 11.36 12.34
N ALA A 228 -5.64 10.67 12.11
CA ALA A 228 -6.12 9.59 12.98
C ALA A 228 -5.08 8.46 13.09
N THR A 229 -4.54 7.98 11.97
CA THR A 229 -3.46 6.98 11.95
C THR A 229 -2.23 7.44 12.76
N PHE A 230 -1.87 8.72 12.69
CA PHE A 230 -0.74 9.26 13.45
C PHE A 230 -1.06 9.30 14.95
N ALA A 231 -2.27 9.70 15.34
CA ALA A 231 -2.71 9.71 16.73
C ALA A 231 -2.77 8.30 17.33
N ASP A 232 -3.31 7.32 16.60
CA ASP A 232 -3.33 5.91 16.99
C ASP A 232 -1.93 5.38 17.26
N VAL A 233 -0.98 5.57 16.32
CA VAL A 233 0.42 5.12 16.49
C VAL A 233 1.13 5.87 17.62
N ALA A 234 0.75 7.12 17.91
CA ALA A 234 1.28 7.88 19.05
C ALA A 234 0.79 7.36 20.42
N THR A 235 -0.22 6.47 20.47
CA THR A 235 -0.62 5.77 21.71
C THR A 235 0.33 4.64 22.11
N LEU A 236 1.23 4.20 21.21
CA LEU A 236 2.22 3.16 21.49
C LEU A 236 3.34 3.67 22.42
N ALA A 237 4.02 2.74 23.09
CA ALA A 237 5.06 3.07 24.06
C ALA A 237 6.21 3.94 23.50
N PRO A 238 6.85 4.77 24.36
CA PRO A 238 8.02 5.57 24.00
C PRO A 238 9.14 4.75 23.34
N GLY A 239 9.77 5.34 22.32
CA GLY A 239 10.73 4.65 21.44
C GLY A 239 10.11 4.14 20.13
N THR A 240 8.77 4.13 20.03
CA THR A 240 8.07 3.89 18.76
C THR A 240 8.52 4.86 17.67
N THR A 241 8.70 4.35 16.44
CA THR A 241 9.05 5.16 15.27
C THR A 241 8.05 4.94 14.15
N LEU A 242 7.34 6.01 13.76
CA LEU A 242 6.49 6.04 12.56
C LEU A 242 7.31 6.53 11.36
N VAL A 243 7.29 5.79 10.25
CA VAL A 243 7.80 6.20 8.95
C VAL A 243 6.65 6.19 7.93
N SER A 244 6.46 7.31 7.24
CA SER A 244 5.37 7.49 6.29
C SER A 244 5.86 8.22 5.05
N THR A 245 5.34 7.87 3.88
CA THR A 245 5.69 8.52 2.60
C THR A 245 4.48 9.16 1.95
N PHE A 246 4.71 10.23 1.21
CA PHE A 246 3.70 11.11 0.64
C PHE A 246 4.06 11.58 -0.78
N LEU A 247 3.05 12.13 -1.46
CA LEU A 247 3.22 12.84 -2.73
C LEU A 247 3.22 14.34 -2.46
N ARG A 248 4.13 15.08 -3.08
CA ARG A 248 4.04 16.54 -3.08
C ARG A 248 2.91 17.01 -4.01
N PRO A 249 2.28 18.17 -3.73
CA PRO A 249 1.35 18.80 -4.65
C PRO A 249 1.99 18.95 -6.04
N PRO A 250 1.27 18.65 -7.15
CA PRO A 250 1.87 18.67 -8.49
C PRO A 250 2.54 20.00 -8.87
N GLU A 251 2.05 21.13 -8.34
CA GLU A 251 2.63 22.45 -8.53
C GLU A 251 4.02 22.61 -7.90
N ASP A 252 4.36 21.83 -6.87
CA ASP A 252 5.66 21.77 -6.21
C ASP A 252 6.62 20.74 -6.84
N VAL A 253 6.20 20.03 -7.89
CA VAL A 253 7.00 19.01 -8.59
C VAL A 253 7.62 19.61 -9.85
N GLU A 254 8.90 19.31 -10.08
CA GLU A 254 9.67 19.74 -11.25
C GLU A 254 8.89 19.41 -12.55
N PRO A 255 8.88 20.28 -13.58
CA PRO A 255 8.05 20.07 -14.78
C PRO A 255 8.22 18.71 -15.46
N GLU A 256 9.46 18.21 -15.48
CA GLU A 256 9.85 16.89 -16.02
C GLU A 256 9.18 15.72 -15.28
N GLU A 257 9.04 15.82 -13.95
CA GLU A 257 8.44 14.78 -13.11
C GLU A 257 6.92 14.98 -12.94
N ARG A 258 6.42 16.21 -13.13
CA ARG A 258 5.00 16.58 -13.02
C ARG A 258 4.13 15.82 -14.01
N ALA A 259 4.54 15.76 -15.29
CA ALA A 259 3.82 15.02 -16.31
C ALA A 259 3.68 13.51 -15.97
N GLN A 260 4.70 12.92 -15.34
CA GLN A 260 4.66 11.53 -14.86
C GLN A 260 3.75 11.38 -13.63
N LEU A 261 3.75 12.34 -12.70
CA LEU A 261 2.84 12.34 -11.55
C LEU A 261 1.37 12.44 -12.00
N GLU A 262 1.06 13.37 -12.90
CA GLU A 262 -0.30 13.52 -13.45
C GLU A 262 -0.75 12.28 -14.24
N ALA A 263 0.15 11.65 -15.01
CA ALA A 263 -0.15 10.39 -15.68
C ALA A 263 -0.45 9.27 -14.67
N ALA A 264 0.31 9.21 -13.57
CA ALA A 264 0.04 8.28 -12.47
C ALA A 264 -1.30 8.57 -11.78
N MET A 265 -1.65 9.85 -11.55
CA MET A 265 -2.94 10.26 -10.99
C MET A 265 -4.12 9.86 -11.90
N ARG A 266 -4.01 10.10 -13.22
CA ARG A 266 -5.01 9.67 -14.21
C ARG A 266 -5.18 8.15 -14.21
N GLY A 267 -4.07 7.40 -14.23
CA GLY A 267 -4.10 5.94 -14.20
C GLY A 267 -4.68 5.37 -12.89
N ALA A 268 -4.34 5.97 -11.75
CA ALA A 268 -4.84 5.55 -10.45
C ALA A 268 -6.36 5.82 -10.32
N ARG A 269 -6.84 6.99 -10.76
CA ARG A 269 -8.28 7.29 -10.84
C ARG A 269 -9.02 6.33 -11.78
N ALA A 270 -8.46 6.03 -12.95
CA ALA A 270 -9.06 5.07 -13.90
C ALA A 270 -9.10 3.63 -13.34
N ALA A 271 -8.17 3.27 -12.46
CA ALA A 271 -8.13 1.99 -11.74
C ALA A 271 -8.89 2.01 -10.40
N GLY A 272 -9.79 2.97 -10.16
CA GLY A 272 -10.61 3.04 -8.95
C GLY A 272 -9.86 3.39 -7.66
N THR A 273 -8.59 3.81 -7.74
CA THR A 273 -7.71 4.13 -6.60
C THR A 273 -7.17 5.56 -6.71
N PRO A 274 -8.03 6.60 -6.69
CA PRO A 274 -7.60 7.98 -6.89
C PRO A 274 -6.58 8.43 -5.83
N PHE A 275 -5.62 9.27 -6.22
CA PHE A 275 -4.81 10.00 -5.25
C PHE A 275 -5.62 11.20 -4.75
N VAL A 276 -5.99 11.20 -3.47
CA VAL A 276 -6.84 12.21 -2.83
C VAL A 276 -6.04 13.20 -1.99
N SER A 277 -4.86 12.81 -1.49
CA SER A 277 -4.06 13.61 -0.57
C SER A 277 -2.64 13.86 -1.06
N PHE A 278 -2.19 15.11 -0.89
CA PHE A 278 -0.86 15.60 -1.26
C PHE A 278 -0.36 16.53 -0.15
N TYR A 279 0.93 16.45 0.19
CA TYR A 279 1.50 17.14 1.35
C TYR A 279 2.82 17.85 1.03
N ARG A 280 2.97 19.05 1.59
CA ARG A 280 4.28 19.69 1.79
C ARG A 280 4.91 19.12 3.08
N PRO A 281 6.25 18.98 3.16
CA PRO A 281 6.91 18.34 4.30
C PRO A 281 6.51 18.89 5.68
N ALA A 282 6.31 20.21 5.79
CA ALA A 282 5.90 20.84 7.04
C ALA A 282 4.54 20.31 7.56
N GLN A 283 3.57 20.10 6.68
CA GLN A 283 2.21 19.67 7.06
C GLN A 283 2.21 18.32 7.78
N LEU A 284 3.03 17.36 7.34
CA LEU A 284 3.14 16.05 8.01
C LEU A 284 4.07 16.07 9.23
N ILE A 285 5.06 16.96 9.28
CA ILE A 285 5.87 17.20 10.48
C ILE A 285 5.00 17.77 11.60
N ASP A 286 4.15 18.74 11.28
CA ASP A 286 3.28 19.40 12.25
C ASP A 286 2.13 18.46 12.66
N ALA A 287 1.49 17.75 11.72
CA ALA A 287 0.52 16.70 12.05
C ALA A 287 1.09 15.59 12.96
N ALA A 288 2.35 15.18 12.77
CA ALA A 288 3.00 14.21 13.66
C ALA A 288 3.24 14.80 15.06
N ARG A 289 3.63 16.07 15.18
CA ARG A 289 3.79 16.74 16.48
C ARG A 289 2.46 16.91 17.20
N GLU A 290 1.41 17.31 16.49
CA GLU A 290 0.04 17.44 17.01
C GLU A 290 -0.53 16.09 17.47
N ALA A 291 -0.21 15.00 16.78
CA ALA A 291 -0.54 13.64 17.21
C ALA A 291 0.22 13.18 18.47
N GLY A 292 1.32 13.84 18.85
CA GLY A 292 2.09 13.54 20.06
C GLY A 292 3.52 13.04 19.84
N PHE A 293 4.02 12.94 18.59
CA PHE A 293 5.40 12.55 18.34
C PHE A 293 6.38 13.64 18.76
N GLY A 294 7.20 13.37 19.78
CA GLY A 294 8.19 14.32 20.31
C GLY A 294 9.30 14.71 19.32
N THR A 295 9.54 13.92 18.27
CA THR A 295 10.42 14.30 17.15
C THR A 295 9.79 13.90 15.82
N ALA A 296 9.87 14.79 14.83
CA ALA A 296 9.43 14.55 13.46
C ALA A 296 10.38 15.26 12.48
N ARG A 297 10.72 14.59 11.37
CA ARG A 297 11.60 15.12 10.32
C ARG A 297 11.19 14.60 8.95
N HIS A 298 11.52 15.36 7.90
CA HIS A 298 11.39 14.91 6.52
C HIS A 298 12.69 14.27 6.05
N VAL A 299 12.59 13.10 5.40
CA VAL A 299 13.69 12.47 4.67
C VAL A 299 13.56 12.87 3.21
N SER A 300 14.49 13.66 2.70
CA SER A 300 14.38 14.20 1.34
C SER A 300 14.88 13.19 0.29
N ALA A 301 14.37 13.30 -0.95
CA ALA A 301 14.93 12.56 -2.09
C ALA A 301 16.43 12.83 -2.31
N ARG A 302 16.95 13.98 -1.85
CA ARG A 302 18.39 14.28 -1.82
C ARG A 302 19.11 13.43 -0.78
N GLU A 303 18.61 13.36 0.45
CA GLU A 303 19.15 12.52 1.53
C GLU A 303 19.16 11.03 1.12
N LEU A 304 18.08 10.54 0.49
CA LEU A 304 18.02 9.18 -0.06
C LEU A 304 19.05 8.96 -1.19
N SER A 305 19.24 9.97 -2.07
CA SER A 305 20.27 9.92 -3.12
C SER A 305 21.68 9.88 -2.54
N GLU A 306 21.94 10.68 -1.51
CA GLU A 306 23.21 10.77 -0.79
C GLU A 306 23.51 9.46 -0.04
N ARG A 307 22.51 8.84 0.58
CA ARG A 307 22.68 7.60 1.35
C ARG A 307 22.83 6.35 0.49
N TYR A 308 22.12 6.25 -0.64
CA TYR A 308 21.98 4.98 -1.39
C TYR A 308 22.44 5.02 -2.86
N PHE A 309 22.58 6.19 -3.48
CA PHE A 309 22.85 6.32 -4.92
C PHE A 309 24.18 7.02 -5.25
N GLN A 310 24.99 7.36 -4.25
CA GLN A 310 26.35 7.87 -4.49
C GLN A 310 27.23 6.83 -5.19
N GLY A 311 28.13 7.32 -6.06
CA GLY A 311 29.10 6.48 -6.78
C GLY A 311 28.53 5.58 -7.89
N ARG A 312 27.21 5.56 -8.12
CA ARG A 312 26.59 4.72 -9.15
C ARG A 312 26.95 5.19 -10.56
N VAL A 313 27.44 4.26 -11.38
CA VAL A 313 27.84 4.51 -12.79
C VAL A 313 26.66 4.59 -13.76
N ASP A 314 25.49 4.09 -13.38
CA ASP A 314 24.31 4.05 -14.24
C ASP A 314 23.51 5.37 -14.23
N GLY A 315 23.73 6.25 -13.25
CA GLY A 315 22.95 7.48 -13.06
C GLY A 315 21.53 7.25 -12.54
N LEU A 316 21.23 6.09 -11.94
CA LEU A 316 19.97 5.84 -11.25
C LEU A 316 19.87 6.78 -10.04
N ARG A 317 18.71 7.43 -9.88
CA ARG A 317 18.40 8.31 -8.74
C ARG A 317 16.89 8.44 -8.55
N PRO A 318 16.38 8.67 -7.34
CA PRO A 318 14.95 8.83 -7.07
C PRO A 318 14.31 10.04 -7.78
N SER A 319 12.98 10.02 -7.84
CA SER A 319 12.13 11.19 -8.11
C SER A 319 12.17 12.16 -6.93
N ARG A 320 12.14 13.47 -7.22
CA ARG A 320 12.02 14.55 -6.23
C ARG A 320 10.58 14.80 -5.80
N GLY A 321 9.58 14.42 -6.59
CA GLY A 321 8.14 14.61 -6.28
C GLY A 321 7.55 13.60 -5.28
N ARG A 322 8.31 12.57 -4.90
CA ARG A 322 7.96 11.57 -3.89
C ARG A 322 8.92 11.67 -2.71
N SER A 323 8.42 11.46 -1.48
CA SER A 323 9.21 11.49 -0.24
C SER A 323 8.67 10.49 0.75
#